data_AF-A0A9X2WNE9-F1
#
_entry.id   AF-A0A9X2WNE9-F1
#
_cell.length_a   1.000
_cell.length_b   1.000
_cell.length_c   1.000
_cell.angle_alpha   90.00
_cell.angle_beta   90.00
_cell.angle_gamma   90.00
#
_symmetry.space_group_name_H-M   'P 1'
#
loop_
_entity.id
_entity.type
_entity.pdbx_description
1 polymer ?
#
loop_
_entity_poly.entity_id
_entity_poly.type
_entity_poly.pdbx_seq_one_letter_code
_entity_poly.pdbx_strand_id
1 'polypeptide(L)'
;MGSLVCLLFTCVVFLMLGFSIDAAAIASVGTSDLKNSSPIFNVWPLFLTVAIAGSFGGFVHALESDKTHVIKVPFHGDIADSGIWGHIFIGICGAFVAIAVVLAIFGLDVEPLVDKTKFGVLSIKLMFYIAGISIVGGYSGLPIISLISSAALKKVQKQVEALENSDIEKSIELKKFSTDFAAIQAELDAKVIELKEVTAKSVLLTAESHAKNGFFLEAIEIIINEYLPEHSNDPKAYHWLALCEKRRGNLKEALSYVSKSIELKKSRLAYFNFACYKNLLDFPKVQVYDALRSAWKYADTEMDRNRFLSGLKEDEDLASLRESEQFKALIAECEAS
;
A
#
# COMPACT_ATOMS: atom_id res chain seq x y z
N MET A 1 -48.21 -10.53 -36.09
CA MET A 1 -48.90 -9.24 -35.91
C MET A 1 -50.03 -9.29 -34.88
N GLY A 2 -50.94 -10.27 -34.94
CA GLY A 2 -52.07 -10.36 -34.00
C GLY A 2 -51.69 -10.40 -32.50
N SER A 3 -50.64 -11.13 -32.10
CA SER A 3 -50.31 -11.29 -30.67
C SER A 3 -49.65 -10.06 -30.04
N LEU A 4 -48.78 -9.33 -30.76
CA LEU A 4 -48.08 -8.15 -30.21
C LEU A 4 -49.00 -6.92 -30.13
N VAL A 5 -49.82 -6.71 -31.17
CA VAL A 5 -50.86 -5.66 -31.14
C VAL A 5 -51.88 -5.99 -30.05
N CYS A 6 -52.26 -7.26 -29.91
CA CYS A 6 -53.14 -7.68 -28.83
C CYS A 6 -52.48 -7.48 -27.46
N LEU A 7 -51.17 -7.74 -27.29
CA LEU A 7 -50.45 -7.53 -26.03
C LEU A 7 -50.38 -6.05 -25.64
N LEU A 8 -49.96 -5.18 -26.57
CA LEU A 8 -49.90 -3.72 -26.36
C LEU A 8 -51.28 -3.15 -26.10
N PHE A 9 -52.28 -3.57 -26.88
CA PHE A 9 -53.66 -3.19 -26.66
C PHE A 9 -54.17 -3.70 -25.32
N THR A 10 -53.85 -4.94 -24.90
CA THR A 10 -54.19 -5.42 -23.55
C THR A 10 -53.44 -4.70 -22.46
N CYS A 11 -52.20 -4.24 -22.63
CA CYS A 11 -51.50 -3.45 -21.62
C CYS A 11 -52.12 -2.05 -21.49
N VAL A 12 -52.47 -1.40 -22.60
CA VAL A 12 -53.17 -0.11 -22.60
C VAL A 12 -54.58 -0.27 -22.04
N VAL A 13 -55.29 -1.33 -22.41
CA VAL A 13 -56.61 -1.66 -21.88
C VAL A 13 -56.52 -2.09 -20.41
N PHE A 14 -55.47 -2.76 -19.94
CA PHE A 14 -55.28 -3.05 -18.51
C PHE A 14 -54.97 -1.77 -17.72
N LEU A 15 -54.18 -0.85 -18.28
CA LEU A 15 -53.97 0.48 -17.70
C LEU A 15 -55.28 1.28 -17.65
N MET A 16 -56.14 1.16 -18.67
CA MET A 16 -57.47 1.80 -18.73
C MET A 16 -58.54 1.08 -17.90
N LEU A 17 -58.44 -0.23 -17.67
CA LEU A 17 -59.39 -1.01 -16.88
C LEU A 17 -59.04 -0.97 -15.39
N GLY A 18 -57.75 -0.88 -15.03
CA GLY A 18 -57.34 -0.52 -13.67
C GLY A 18 -57.95 0.81 -13.21
N PHE A 19 -58.11 1.75 -14.15
CA PHE A 19 -58.81 3.03 -13.93
C PHE A 19 -60.32 2.84 -13.64
N SER A 20 -61.01 1.90 -14.31
CA SER A 20 -62.45 1.66 -14.09
C SER A 20 -62.75 0.89 -12.81
N ILE A 21 -61.89 -0.06 -12.43
CA ILE A 21 -62.09 -0.88 -11.21
C ILE A 21 -61.95 0.00 -9.95
N ASP A 22 -61.05 0.98 -9.96
CA ASP A 22 -60.87 1.89 -8.82
C ASP A 22 -61.86 3.07 -8.82
N ALA A 23 -62.36 3.53 -9.97
CA ALA A 23 -63.46 4.50 -10.01
C ALA A 23 -64.75 3.93 -9.38
N ALA A 24 -65.00 2.62 -9.57
CA ALA A 24 -66.11 1.92 -8.93
C ALA A 24 -65.89 1.74 -7.42
N ALA A 25 -64.65 1.48 -6.98
CA ALA A 25 -64.30 1.40 -5.55
C ALA A 25 -64.41 2.76 -4.83
N ILE A 26 -64.10 3.88 -5.51
CA ILE A 26 -64.26 5.23 -4.98
C ILE A 26 -65.75 5.62 -4.85
N ALA A 27 -66.63 5.09 -5.71
CA ALA A 27 -68.07 5.32 -5.61
C ALA A 27 -68.75 4.53 -4.46
N SER A 28 -68.11 3.46 -3.96
CA SER A 28 -68.70 2.59 -2.92
C SER A 28 -68.13 2.76 -1.51
N VAL A 29 -67.08 3.57 -1.32
CA VAL A 29 -66.45 3.79 -0.01
C VAL A 29 -66.83 5.17 0.54
N GLY A 30 -67.49 5.18 1.71
CA GLY A 30 -67.93 6.38 2.41
C GLY A 30 -66.80 7.40 2.62
N THR A 31 -67.14 8.68 2.56
CA THR A 31 -66.27 9.86 2.42
C THR A 31 -65.29 10.14 3.58
N SER A 32 -65.17 9.27 4.59
CA SER A 32 -64.38 9.55 5.79
C SER A 32 -62.94 9.01 5.80
N ASP A 33 -62.57 8.05 4.95
CA ASP A 33 -61.24 7.40 5.03
C ASP A 33 -60.23 7.75 3.91
N LEU A 34 -60.53 8.75 3.07
CA LEU A 34 -59.64 9.14 1.95
C LEU A 34 -58.41 9.98 2.36
N LYS A 35 -58.22 10.30 3.65
CA LYS A 35 -57.14 11.19 4.12
C LYS A 35 -55.73 10.58 4.08
N ASN A 36 -55.59 9.27 3.89
CA ASN A 36 -54.28 8.58 3.87
C ASN A 36 -53.99 7.80 2.57
N SER A 37 -54.58 8.20 1.44
CA SER A 37 -54.15 7.66 0.14
C SER A 37 -52.77 8.20 -0.25
N SER A 38 -51.86 7.31 -0.65
CA SER A 38 -50.46 7.63 -0.94
C SER A 38 -50.32 8.61 -2.12
N PRO A 39 -49.29 9.50 -2.12
CA PRO A 39 -49.09 10.53 -3.15
C PRO A 39 -48.89 9.99 -4.58
N ILE A 40 -48.72 8.67 -4.73
CA ILE A 40 -48.56 7.98 -6.02
C ILE A 40 -49.81 8.08 -6.90
N PHE A 41 -51.01 8.28 -6.31
CA PHE A 41 -52.26 8.32 -7.07
C PHE A 41 -52.51 9.63 -7.85
N ASN A 42 -51.80 10.73 -7.57
CA ASN A 42 -52.09 12.05 -8.16
C ASN A 42 -51.37 12.35 -9.48
N VAL A 43 -50.36 11.57 -9.85
CA VAL A 43 -49.59 11.81 -11.09
C VAL A 43 -50.18 11.11 -12.32
N TRP A 44 -51.09 10.16 -12.14
CA TRP A 44 -51.67 9.38 -13.24
C TRP A 44 -52.38 10.21 -14.32
N PRO A 45 -53.18 11.24 -14.01
CA PRO A 45 -53.79 12.09 -15.05
C PRO A 45 -52.74 12.79 -15.91
N LEU A 46 -51.61 13.17 -15.32
CA LEU A 46 -50.47 13.74 -16.03
C LEU A 46 -49.87 12.71 -16.98
N PHE A 47 -49.48 11.53 -16.48
CA PHE A 47 -48.93 10.45 -17.31
C PHE A 47 -49.86 10.08 -18.48
N LEU A 48 -51.17 9.98 -18.22
CA LEU A 48 -52.16 9.67 -19.25
C LEU A 48 -52.25 10.78 -20.30
N THR A 49 -52.23 12.03 -19.87
CA THR A 49 -52.24 13.18 -20.79
C THR A 49 -51.01 13.19 -21.68
N VAL A 50 -49.83 12.95 -21.10
CA VAL A 50 -48.56 12.83 -21.85
C VAL A 50 -48.60 11.67 -22.82
N ALA A 51 -49.10 10.51 -22.40
CA ALA A 51 -49.19 9.33 -23.25
C ALA A 51 -50.15 9.53 -24.42
N ILE A 52 -51.35 10.08 -24.19
CA ILE A 52 -52.34 10.33 -25.25
C ILE A 52 -51.81 11.38 -26.23
N ALA A 53 -51.32 12.51 -25.71
CA ALA A 53 -50.81 13.60 -26.52
C ALA A 53 -49.53 13.20 -27.29
N GLY A 54 -48.62 12.46 -26.66
CA GLY A 54 -47.43 11.90 -27.30
C GLY A 54 -47.76 10.84 -28.35
N SER A 55 -48.76 9.99 -28.09
CA SER A 55 -49.28 9.03 -29.08
C SER A 55 -49.83 9.74 -30.30
N PHE A 56 -50.55 10.85 -30.10
CA PHE A 56 -51.07 11.66 -31.19
C PHE A 56 -49.94 12.31 -32.01
N GLY A 57 -48.92 12.87 -31.34
CA GLY A 57 -47.73 13.39 -32.02
C GLY A 57 -47.00 12.33 -32.84
N GLY A 58 -46.82 11.13 -32.27
CA GLY A 58 -46.23 9.98 -32.97
C GLY A 58 -47.09 9.48 -34.14
N PHE A 59 -48.40 9.49 -33.99
CA PHE A 59 -49.33 9.15 -35.07
C PHE A 59 -49.26 10.15 -36.24
N VAL A 60 -49.23 11.46 -35.94
CA VAL A 60 -49.06 12.51 -36.96
C VAL A 60 -47.73 12.32 -37.70
N HIS A 61 -46.66 12.03 -36.97
CA HIS A 61 -45.36 11.73 -37.58
C HIS A 61 -45.42 10.47 -38.47
N ALA A 62 -46.17 9.44 -38.06
CA ALA A 62 -46.37 8.22 -38.84
C ALA A 62 -47.10 8.49 -40.17
N LEU A 63 -48.01 9.46 -40.20
CA LEU A 63 -48.73 9.83 -41.43
C LEU A 63 -47.85 10.60 -42.42
N GLU A 64 -46.87 11.35 -41.92
CA GLU A 64 -45.93 12.11 -42.75
C GLU A 64 -44.73 11.27 -43.21
N SER A 65 -44.35 10.26 -42.43
CA SER A 65 -43.17 9.44 -42.70
C SER A 65 -43.49 8.28 -43.63
N ASP A 66 -42.81 8.25 -44.79
CA ASP A 66 -42.84 7.09 -45.71
C ASP A 66 -42.06 5.87 -45.16
N LYS A 67 -41.45 5.98 -43.98
CA LYS A 67 -40.58 4.96 -43.40
C LYS A 67 -41.28 4.25 -42.26
N THR A 68 -41.34 2.92 -42.33
CA THR A 68 -41.75 2.09 -41.20
C THR A 68 -40.55 1.80 -40.28
N HIS A 69 -40.81 1.71 -38.98
CA HIS A 69 -39.79 1.33 -38.02
C HIS A 69 -39.73 -0.18 -37.88
N VAL A 70 -38.53 -0.70 -38.11
CA VAL A 70 -38.22 -2.09 -37.92
C VAL A 70 -37.68 -2.26 -36.50
N ILE A 71 -38.45 -2.93 -35.64
CA ILE A 71 -38.05 -3.21 -34.26
C ILE A 71 -37.48 -4.62 -34.23
N LYS A 72 -36.19 -4.73 -33.93
CA LYS A 72 -35.56 -6.03 -33.65
C LYS A 72 -35.91 -6.42 -32.23
N VAL A 73 -36.73 -7.45 -32.05
CA VAL A 73 -37.09 -7.93 -30.72
C VAL A 73 -35.85 -8.60 -30.11
N PRO A 74 -35.33 -8.10 -28.98
CA PRO A 74 -34.21 -8.76 -28.32
C PRO A 74 -34.64 -10.20 -27.97
N PHE A 75 -33.72 -11.15 -28.10
CA PHE A 75 -33.86 -12.59 -27.80
C PHE A 75 -34.56 -13.48 -28.85
N HIS A 76 -35.33 -12.95 -29.81
CA HIS A 76 -35.96 -13.80 -30.84
C HIS A 76 -35.33 -13.68 -32.23
N GLY A 77 -34.44 -12.71 -32.46
CA GLY A 77 -33.76 -12.52 -33.75
C GLY A 77 -34.68 -12.03 -34.89
N ASP A 78 -35.98 -12.24 -34.75
CA ASP A 78 -37.00 -11.81 -35.68
C ASP A 78 -37.10 -10.29 -35.78
N ILE A 79 -37.24 -9.87 -37.03
CA ILE A 79 -37.33 -8.48 -37.43
C ILE A 79 -38.81 -8.20 -37.66
N ALA A 80 -39.44 -7.49 -36.73
CA ALA A 80 -40.85 -7.14 -36.84
C ALA A 80 -40.99 -5.71 -37.39
N ASP A 81 -41.72 -5.56 -38.49
CA ASP A 81 -42.19 -4.24 -38.91
C ASP A 81 -43.29 -3.80 -37.93
N SER A 82 -43.00 -2.72 -37.19
CA SER A 82 -43.92 -2.16 -36.21
C SER A 82 -44.94 -1.21 -36.83
N GLY A 83 -44.74 -0.81 -38.09
CA GLY A 83 -45.62 0.11 -38.81
C GLY A 83 -45.92 1.39 -38.03
N ILE A 84 -47.19 1.80 -38.05
CA ILE A 84 -47.69 2.98 -37.34
C ILE A 84 -47.52 2.86 -35.81
N TRP A 85 -47.58 1.64 -35.26
CA TRP A 85 -47.47 1.43 -33.82
C TRP A 85 -46.07 1.75 -33.27
N GLY A 86 -45.03 1.54 -34.07
CA GLY A 86 -43.67 1.94 -33.70
C GLY A 86 -43.55 3.46 -33.52
N HIS A 87 -44.10 4.22 -34.46
CA HIS A 87 -44.14 5.68 -34.41
C HIS A 87 -44.95 6.21 -33.22
N ILE A 88 -46.08 5.59 -32.91
CA ILE A 88 -46.88 5.93 -31.72
C ILE A 88 -46.07 5.69 -30.44
N PHE A 89 -45.41 4.53 -30.32
CA PHE A 89 -44.61 4.21 -29.14
C PHE A 89 -43.42 5.16 -28.97
N ILE A 90 -42.69 5.43 -30.06
CA ILE A 90 -41.61 6.42 -30.08
C ILE A 90 -42.13 7.81 -29.71
N GLY A 91 -43.34 8.17 -30.16
CA GLY A 91 -43.98 9.43 -29.82
C GLY A 91 -44.31 9.56 -28.33
N ILE A 92 -44.79 8.49 -27.69
CA ILE A 92 -44.98 8.47 -26.23
C ILE A 92 -43.63 8.71 -25.53
N CYS A 93 -42.58 7.98 -25.90
CA CYS A 93 -41.25 8.14 -25.31
C CYS A 93 -40.67 9.55 -25.54
N GLY A 94 -40.82 10.08 -26.76
CA GLY A 94 -40.39 11.43 -27.13
C GLY A 94 -41.10 12.51 -26.31
N ALA A 95 -42.40 12.35 -26.04
CA ALA A 95 -43.17 13.25 -25.19
C ALA A 95 -42.65 13.28 -23.75
N PHE A 96 -42.36 12.12 -23.15
CA PHE A 96 -41.76 12.07 -21.80
C PHE A 96 -40.39 12.73 -21.74
N VAL A 97 -39.54 12.49 -22.74
CA VAL A 97 -38.21 13.11 -22.82
C VAL A 97 -38.34 14.63 -22.98
N ALA A 98 -39.23 15.11 -23.84
CA ALA A 98 -39.46 16.55 -24.05
C ALA A 98 -39.93 17.24 -22.75
N ILE A 99 -40.85 16.62 -22.01
CA ILE A 99 -41.29 17.17 -20.72
C ILE A 99 -40.15 17.18 -19.70
N ALA A 100 -39.37 16.11 -19.60
CA ALA A 100 -38.24 16.07 -18.68
C ALA A 100 -37.22 17.19 -18.98
N VAL A 101 -36.97 17.45 -20.27
CA VAL A 101 -36.09 18.56 -20.70
C VAL A 101 -36.69 19.91 -20.37
N VAL A 102 -37.99 20.12 -20.63
CA VAL A 102 -38.66 21.39 -20.32
C VAL A 102 -38.69 21.65 -18.81
N LEU A 103 -38.95 20.63 -18.00
CA LEU A 103 -38.88 20.73 -16.54
C LEU A 103 -37.47 21.11 -16.07
N ALA A 104 -36.43 20.46 -16.61
CA ALA A 104 -35.06 20.71 -16.21
C ALA A 104 -34.53 22.09 -16.64
N ILE A 105 -34.94 22.60 -17.80
CA ILE A 105 -34.41 23.86 -18.37
C ILE A 105 -35.26 25.06 -17.97
N PHE A 106 -36.59 24.95 -18.08
CA PHE A 106 -37.51 26.07 -17.88
C PHE A 106 -38.14 26.08 -16.49
N GLY A 107 -37.91 25.04 -15.67
CA GLY A 107 -38.42 24.98 -14.30
C GLY A 107 -39.95 24.99 -14.25
N LEU A 108 -40.62 24.26 -15.16
CA LEU A 108 -42.08 24.21 -15.22
C LEU A 108 -42.65 23.68 -13.90
N ASP A 109 -43.37 24.51 -13.16
CA ASP A 109 -43.97 24.12 -11.90
C ASP A 109 -45.18 23.20 -12.13
N VAL A 110 -45.03 21.92 -11.79
CA VAL A 110 -46.07 20.89 -11.89
C VAL A 110 -46.81 20.67 -10.57
N GLU A 111 -46.42 21.37 -9.49
CA GLU A 111 -47.09 21.28 -8.18
C GLU A 111 -48.61 21.51 -8.27
N PRO A 112 -49.13 22.47 -9.08
CA PRO A 112 -50.57 22.69 -9.22
C PRO A 112 -51.35 21.53 -9.85
N LEU A 113 -50.67 20.54 -10.43
CA LEU A 113 -51.29 19.31 -10.95
C LEU A 113 -51.26 18.17 -9.96
N VAL A 114 -50.35 18.20 -8.99
CA VAL A 114 -50.19 17.15 -7.99
C VAL A 114 -51.02 17.45 -6.74
N ASP A 115 -51.28 18.73 -6.44
CA ASP A 115 -52.07 19.16 -5.28
C ASP A 115 -53.59 19.21 -5.60
N LYS A 116 -54.36 18.30 -4.98
CA LYS A 116 -55.83 18.22 -5.15
C LYS A 116 -56.55 19.49 -4.70
N THR A 117 -55.97 20.25 -3.77
CA THR A 117 -56.62 21.44 -3.19
C THR A 117 -56.56 22.67 -4.10
N LYS A 118 -55.63 22.66 -5.07
CA LYS A 118 -55.40 23.76 -6.02
C LYS A 118 -55.98 23.48 -7.41
N PHE A 119 -56.76 22.41 -7.58
CA PHE A 119 -57.32 22.02 -8.86
C PHE A 119 -58.38 23.04 -9.32
N GLY A 120 -57.98 23.96 -10.20
CA GLY A 120 -58.82 25.04 -10.71
C GLY A 120 -58.45 25.43 -12.14
N VAL A 121 -58.85 26.63 -12.57
CA VAL A 121 -58.60 27.13 -13.94
C VAL A 121 -57.10 27.12 -14.30
N LEU A 122 -56.21 27.28 -13.32
CA LEU A 122 -54.76 27.23 -13.50
C LEU A 122 -54.28 25.82 -13.90
N SER A 123 -54.85 24.76 -13.32
CA SER A 123 -54.52 23.36 -13.62
C SER A 123 -54.91 22.99 -15.05
N ILE A 124 -56.02 23.52 -15.56
CA ILE A 124 -56.45 23.29 -16.95
C ILE A 124 -55.46 23.91 -17.95
N LYS A 125 -55.01 25.15 -17.70
CA LYS A 125 -54.00 25.80 -18.56
C LYS A 125 -52.71 24.99 -18.62
N LEU A 126 -52.23 24.52 -17.46
CA LEU A 126 -51.01 23.73 -17.37
C LEU A 126 -51.15 22.38 -18.09
N MET A 127 -52.32 21.73 -18.04
CA MET A 127 -52.60 20.52 -18.82
C MET A 127 -52.53 20.77 -20.33
N PHE A 128 -53.04 21.90 -20.83
CA PHE A 128 -52.91 22.25 -22.25
C PHE A 128 -51.46 22.48 -22.67
N TYR A 129 -50.66 23.15 -21.81
CA TYR A 129 -49.23 23.32 -22.07
C TYR A 129 -48.50 21.98 -22.15
N ILE A 130 -48.77 21.09 -21.19
CA ILE A 130 -48.16 19.76 -21.15
C ILE A 130 -48.61 18.92 -22.35
N ALA A 131 -49.88 18.98 -22.72
CA ALA A 131 -50.38 18.30 -23.92
C ALA A 131 -49.69 18.84 -25.18
N GLY A 132 -49.54 20.17 -25.31
CA GLY A 132 -48.81 20.79 -26.43
C GLY A 132 -47.35 20.33 -26.53
N ILE A 133 -46.62 20.39 -25.41
CA ILE A 133 -45.23 19.92 -25.33
C ILE A 133 -45.16 18.41 -25.66
N SER A 134 -46.12 17.63 -25.19
CA SER A 134 -46.19 16.19 -25.45
C SER A 134 -46.44 15.89 -26.93
N ILE A 135 -47.30 16.63 -27.61
CA ILE A 135 -47.54 16.47 -29.05
C ILE A 135 -46.26 16.80 -29.83
N VAL A 136 -45.63 17.94 -29.52
CA VAL A 136 -44.38 18.36 -30.18
C VAL A 136 -43.25 17.37 -29.91
N GLY A 137 -43.12 16.92 -28.66
CA GLY A 137 -42.14 15.91 -28.24
C GLY A 137 -42.40 14.55 -28.87
N GLY A 138 -43.66 14.16 -29.03
CA GLY A 138 -44.04 12.90 -29.68
C GLY A 138 -43.83 12.93 -31.18
N TYR A 139 -44.08 14.06 -31.83
CA TYR A 139 -43.74 14.26 -33.23
C TYR A 139 -42.22 14.29 -33.46
N SER A 140 -41.47 14.91 -32.54
CA SER A 140 -40.01 15.13 -32.67
C SER A 140 -39.16 14.09 -31.94
N GLY A 141 -39.74 12.95 -31.54
CA GLY A 141 -39.12 12.02 -30.59
C GLY A 141 -37.73 11.54 -31.01
N LEU A 142 -37.56 11.13 -32.28
CA LEU A 142 -36.28 10.62 -32.79
C LEU A 142 -35.17 11.69 -32.83
N PRO A 143 -35.38 12.88 -33.43
CA PRO A 143 -34.40 13.96 -33.39
C PRO A 143 -33.97 14.32 -31.97
N ILE A 144 -34.92 14.49 -31.05
CA ILE A 144 -34.64 14.91 -29.67
C ILE A 144 -33.80 13.85 -28.93
N ILE A 145 -34.19 12.56 -29.02
CA ILE A 145 -33.48 11.46 -28.36
C ILE A 145 -32.03 11.35 -28.89
N SER A 146 -31.83 11.49 -30.20
CA SER A 146 -30.50 11.37 -30.81
C SER A 146 -29.54 12.51 -30.40
N LEU A 147 -30.06 13.73 -30.24
CA LEU A 147 -29.26 14.91 -29.88
C LEU A 147 -28.87 14.88 -28.40
N ILE A 148 -29.80 14.47 -27.53
CA ILE A 148 -29.53 14.32 -26.09
C ILE A 148 -28.57 13.15 -25.84
N SER A 149 -28.76 12.03 -26.52
CA SER A 149 -27.90 10.85 -26.37
C SER A 149 -26.45 11.16 -26.75
N SER A 150 -26.23 11.83 -27.88
CA SER A 150 -24.88 12.16 -28.34
C SER A 150 -24.16 13.18 -27.42
N ALA A 151 -24.89 14.18 -26.89
CA ALA A 151 -24.34 15.13 -25.92
C ALA A 151 -24.02 14.47 -24.58
N ALA A 152 -24.90 13.60 -24.07
CA ALA A 152 -24.70 12.87 -22.83
C ALA A 152 -23.51 11.90 -22.92
N LEU A 153 -23.42 11.12 -23.99
CA LEU A 153 -22.31 10.20 -24.22
C LEU A 153 -20.97 10.93 -24.30
N LYS A 154 -20.91 12.08 -25.00
CA LYS A 154 -19.68 12.88 -25.07
C LYS A 154 -19.25 13.44 -23.71
N LYS A 155 -20.22 13.82 -22.86
CA LYS A 155 -19.93 14.28 -21.49
C LYS A 155 -19.42 13.14 -20.61
N VAL A 156 -20.04 11.96 -20.69
CA VAL A 156 -19.61 10.76 -19.96
C VAL A 156 -18.21 10.33 -20.41
N GLN A 157 -17.94 10.29 -21.72
CA GLN A 157 -16.62 9.95 -22.24
C GLN A 157 -15.53 10.89 -21.72
N LYS A 158 -15.78 12.21 -21.74
CA LYS A 158 -14.84 13.20 -21.21
C LYS A 158 -14.58 13.04 -19.69
N GLN A 159 -15.59 12.64 -18.93
CA GLN A 159 -15.43 12.36 -17.49
C GLN A 159 -14.63 11.09 -17.24
N VAL A 160 -14.81 10.04 -18.05
CA VAL A 160 -14.05 8.79 -17.97
C VAL A 160 -12.57 9.04 -18.30
N GLU A 161 -12.26 9.75 -19.38
CA GLU A 161 -10.88 10.09 -19.78
C GLU A 161 -10.16 10.96 -18.72
N ALA A 162 -10.87 11.86 -18.04
CA ALA A 162 -10.30 12.67 -16.96
C ALA A 162 -9.98 11.84 -15.71
N LEU A 163 -10.81 10.84 -15.38
CA LEU A 163 -10.57 9.94 -14.25
C LEU A 163 -9.38 9.01 -14.53
N GLU A 164 -9.28 8.45 -15.73
CA GLU A 164 -8.19 7.55 -16.10
C GLU A 164 -6.81 8.22 -16.01
N ASN A 165 -6.70 9.48 -16.49
CA ASN A 165 -5.45 10.24 -16.39
C ASN A 165 -5.06 10.56 -14.93
N SER A 166 -6.04 10.84 -14.06
CA SER A 166 -5.77 11.07 -12.63
C SER A 166 -5.28 9.81 -11.91
N ASP A 167 -5.80 8.64 -12.28
CA ASP A 167 -5.37 7.36 -11.70
C ASP A 167 -3.95 6.98 -12.15
N ILE A 168 -3.58 7.30 -13.39
CA ILE A 168 -2.20 7.13 -13.88
C ILE A 168 -1.23 8.01 -13.08
N GLU A 169 -1.55 9.29 -12.89
CA GLU A 169 -0.69 10.22 -12.13
C GLU A 169 -0.48 9.77 -10.68
N LYS A 170 -1.56 9.37 -9.99
CA LYS A 170 -1.47 8.78 -8.64
C LYS A 170 -0.62 7.52 -8.60
N SER A 171 -0.71 6.67 -9.63
CA SER A 171 0.09 5.44 -9.69
C SER A 171 1.59 5.72 -9.87
N ILE A 172 1.94 6.79 -10.59
CA ILE A 172 3.34 7.24 -10.76
C ILE A 172 3.87 7.81 -9.45
N GLU A 173 3.08 8.66 -8.77
CA GLU A 173 3.44 9.19 -7.44
C GLU A 173 3.62 8.08 -6.40
N LEU A 174 2.72 7.09 -6.38
CA LEU A 174 2.80 5.94 -5.47
C LEU A 174 4.08 5.10 -5.72
N LYS A 175 4.44 4.89 -6.99
CA LYS A 175 5.68 4.19 -7.37
C LYS A 175 6.92 4.97 -6.94
N LYS A 176 6.91 6.29 -7.12
CA LYS A 176 8.01 7.16 -6.68
C LYS A 176 8.16 7.10 -5.16
N PHE A 177 7.06 7.26 -4.41
CA PHE A 177 7.06 7.14 -2.96
C PHE A 177 7.53 5.76 -2.47
N SER A 178 7.10 4.68 -3.13
CA SER A 178 7.57 3.31 -2.82
C SER A 178 9.08 3.15 -3.06
N THR A 179 9.63 3.83 -4.07
CA THR A 179 11.06 3.77 -4.37
C THR A 179 11.87 4.57 -3.35
N ASP A 180 11.40 5.77 -3.00
CA ASP A 180 12.01 6.62 -1.98
C ASP A 180 11.98 5.93 -0.60
N PHE A 181 10.88 5.26 -0.26
CA PHE A 181 10.76 4.48 0.98
C PHE A 181 11.77 3.32 1.03
N ALA A 182 11.96 2.60 -0.08
CA ALA A 182 12.96 1.52 -0.15
C ALA A 182 14.39 2.06 0.01
N ALA A 183 14.69 3.23 -0.57
CA ALA A 183 15.99 3.88 -0.40
C ALA A 183 16.24 4.33 1.05
N ILE A 184 15.24 4.92 1.69
CA ILE A 184 15.30 5.31 3.12
C ILE A 184 15.50 4.08 4.01
N GLN A 185 14.80 2.98 3.73
CA GLN A 185 14.95 1.74 4.50
C GLN A 185 16.37 1.17 4.38
N ALA A 186 16.93 1.16 3.17
CA ALA A 186 18.31 0.70 2.94
C ALA A 186 19.35 1.59 3.67
N GLU A 187 19.15 2.91 3.69
CA GLU A 187 20.01 3.83 4.43
C GLU A 187 19.91 3.60 5.95
N LEU A 188 18.70 3.36 6.47
CA LEU A 188 18.48 3.08 7.88
C LEU A 188 19.15 1.77 8.29
N ASP A 189 19.03 0.71 7.49
CA ASP A 189 19.66 -0.58 7.75
C ASP A 189 21.19 -0.46 7.77
N ALA A 190 21.78 0.31 6.85
CA ALA A 190 23.22 0.58 6.85
C ALA A 190 23.69 1.33 8.12
N LYS A 191 22.93 2.34 8.56
CA LYS A 191 23.22 3.07 9.81
C LYS A 191 23.09 2.21 11.06
N VAL A 192 22.14 1.28 11.08
CA VAL A 192 22.00 0.32 12.19
C VAL A 192 23.22 -0.60 12.28
N ILE A 193 23.77 -1.05 11.15
CA ILE A 193 25.00 -1.85 11.12
C ILE A 193 26.18 -1.05 11.67
N GLU A 194 26.36 0.19 11.20
CA GLU A 194 27.42 1.09 11.70
C GLU A 194 27.29 1.34 13.21
N LEU A 195 26.08 1.58 13.70
CA LEU A 195 25.84 1.81 15.11
C LEU A 195 26.20 0.58 15.95
N LYS A 196 25.89 -0.63 15.49
CA LYS A 196 26.28 -1.87 16.16
C LYS A 196 27.79 -2.01 16.27
N GLU A 197 28.53 -1.71 15.21
CA GLU A 197 30.00 -1.76 15.24
C GLU A 197 30.60 -0.73 16.22
N VAL A 198 30.03 0.48 16.26
CA VAL A 198 30.45 1.53 17.21
C VAL A 198 30.14 1.11 18.65
N THR A 199 28.95 0.57 18.92
CA THR A 199 28.56 0.07 20.24
C THR A 199 29.48 -1.06 20.68
N ALA A 200 29.75 -2.05 19.81
CA ALA A 200 30.69 -3.13 20.10
C ALA A 200 32.08 -2.60 20.47
N LYS A 201 32.62 -1.67 19.68
CA LYS A 201 33.90 -1.03 19.96
C LYS A 201 33.90 -0.30 21.31
N SER A 202 32.81 0.38 21.64
CA SER A 202 32.63 1.05 22.93
C SER A 202 32.68 0.05 24.09
N VAL A 203 31.96 -1.07 23.99
CA VAL A 203 31.95 -2.13 25.03
C VAL A 203 33.36 -2.68 25.26
N LEU A 204 34.10 -3.00 24.19
CA LEU A 204 35.47 -3.49 24.33
C LEU A 204 36.43 -2.45 24.93
N LEU A 205 36.26 -1.16 24.59
CA LEU A 205 37.04 -0.07 25.20
C LEU A 205 36.73 0.11 26.68
N THR A 206 35.47 -0.06 27.09
CA THR A 206 35.07 -0.08 28.50
C THR A 206 35.79 -1.21 29.24
N ALA A 207 35.75 -2.43 28.71
CA ALA A 207 36.46 -3.56 29.32
C ALA A 207 37.99 -3.33 29.39
N GLU A 208 38.59 -2.78 28.34
CA GLU A 208 40.01 -2.40 28.32
C GLU A 208 40.33 -1.36 29.42
N SER A 209 39.47 -0.37 29.61
CA SER A 209 39.60 0.62 30.68
C SER A 209 39.53 -0.04 32.06
N HIS A 210 38.56 -0.92 32.30
CA HIS A 210 38.45 -1.68 33.55
C HIS A 210 39.72 -2.51 33.82
N ALA A 211 40.21 -3.23 32.82
CA ALA A 211 41.43 -4.03 32.93
C ALA A 211 42.66 -3.17 33.28
N LYS A 212 42.82 -2.01 32.65
CA LYS A 212 43.92 -1.08 32.93
C LYS A 212 43.86 -0.48 34.34
N ASN A 213 42.66 -0.30 34.89
CA ASN A 213 42.45 0.23 36.23
C ASN A 213 42.44 -0.85 37.33
N GLY A 214 42.70 -2.12 36.98
CA GLY A 214 42.77 -3.22 37.95
C GLY A 214 41.44 -3.90 38.27
N PHE A 215 40.34 -3.48 37.63
CA PHE A 215 39.02 -4.09 37.76
C PHE A 215 38.89 -5.31 36.83
N PHE A 216 39.67 -6.36 37.13
CA PHE A 216 39.84 -7.49 36.23
C PHE A 216 38.59 -8.37 36.10
N LEU A 217 37.81 -8.53 37.18
CA LEU A 217 36.59 -9.33 37.18
C LEU A 217 35.52 -8.68 36.30
N GLU A 218 35.31 -7.39 36.49
CA GLU A 218 34.37 -6.57 35.72
C GLU A 218 34.75 -6.55 34.24
N ALA A 219 36.05 -6.41 33.93
CA ALA A 219 36.53 -6.50 32.55
C ALA A 219 36.23 -7.88 31.92
N ILE A 220 36.42 -8.97 32.67
CA ILE A 220 36.11 -10.32 32.19
C ILE A 220 34.60 -10.48 31.95
N GLU A 221 33.76 -10.03 32.89
CA GLU A 221 32.31 -10.11 32.77
C GLU A 221 31.80 -9.34 31.53
N ILE A 222 32.27 -8.10 31.31
CA ILE A 222 31.91 -7.31 30.13
C ILE A 222 32.31 -8.05 28.85
N ILE A 223 33.54 -8.58 28.78
CA ILE A 223 34.00 -9.26 27.55
C ILE A 223 33.19 -10.53 27.29
N ILE A 224 32.97 -11.37 28.30
CA ILE A 224 32.28 -12.67 28.13
C ILE A 224 30.79 -12.49 27.88
N ASN A 225 30.13 -11.63 28.64
CA ASN A 225 28.66 -11.54 28.64
C ASN A 225 28.12 -10.53 27.63
N GLU A 226 28.87 -9.46 27.32
CA GLU A 226 28.38 -8.39 26.44
C GLU A 226 29.06 -8.41 25.07
N TYR A 227 30.37 -8.67 25.00
CA TYR A 227 31.11 -8.52 23.74
C TYR A 227 31.20 -9.80 22.90
N LEU A 228 31.67 -10.91 23.50
CA LEU A 228 31.91 -12.16 22.78
C LEU A 228 30.67 -12.85 22.17
N PRO A 229 29.43 -12.69 22.69
CA PRO A 229 28.25 -13.27 22.04
C PRO A 229 28.07 -12.81 20.59
N GLU A 230 28.43 -11.56 20.27
CA GLU A 230 28.36 -11.00 18.92
C GLU A 230 29.71 -11.00 18.19
N HIS A 231 30.82 -11.04 18.94
CA HIS A 231 32.19 -10.91 18.40
C HIS A 231 33.13 -12.05 18.79
N SER A 232 32.63 -13.29 18.75
CA SER A 232 33.35 -14.51 19.15
C SER A 232 34.67 -14.79 18.41
N ASN A 233 34.94 -14.07 17.31
CA ASN A 233 36.16 -14.20 16.52
C ASN A 233 37.13 -13.01 16.66
N ASP A 234 36.92 -12.08 17.60
CA ASP A 234 37.85 -10.98 17.82
C ASP A 234 39.07 -11.42 18.67
N PRO A 235 40.29 -11.52 18.11
CA PRO A 235 41.49 -11.88 18.85
C PRO A 235 41.83 -10.91 19.99
N LYS A 236 41.43 -9.63 19.89
CA LYS A 236 41.74 -8.60 20.89
C LYS A 236 40.97 -8.85 22.19
N ALA A 237 39.72 -9.29 22.11
CA ALA A 237 38.91 -9.66 23.28
C ALA A 237 39.57 -10.80 24.08
N TYR A 238 40.00 -11.87 23.40
CA TYR A 238 40.70 -12.98 24.03
C TYR A 238 42.06 -12.58 24.62
N HIS A 239 42.77 -11.63 23.99
CA HIS A 239 43.99 -11.09 24.55
C HIS A 239 43.75 -10.37 25.89
N TRP A 240 42.69 -9.54 25.98
CA TRP A 240 42.32 -8.86 27.23
C TRP A 240 41.87 -9.85 28.31
N LEU A 241 41.10 -10.88 27.96
CA LEU A 241 40.76 -11.96 28.90
C LEU A 241 42.02 -12.64 29.46
N ALA A 242 42.98 -12.96 28.59
CA ALA A 242 44.24 -13.57 29.02
C ALA A 242 45.02 -12.68 30.00
N LEU A 243 45.08 -11.37 29.73
CA LEU A 243 45.71 -10.41 30.64
C LEU A 243 44.98 -10.35 31.99
N CYS A 244 43.66 -10.24 31.99
CA CYS A 244 42.86 -10.17 33.22
C CYS A 244 43.04 -11.44 34.06
N GLU A 245 42.99 -12.62 33.45
CA GLU A 245 43.21 -13.88 34.17
C GLU A 245 44.63 -14.02 34.71
N LYS A 246 45.65 -13.58 33.94
CA LYS A 246 47.02 -13.55 34.45
C LYS A 246 47.13 -12.66 35.69
N ARG A 247 46.51 -11.47 35.68
CA ARG A 247 46.53 -10.54 36.81
C ARG A 247 45.78 -11.05 38.03
N ARG A 248 44.82 -11.96 37.84
CA ARG A 248 44.13 -12.68 38.91
C ARG A 248 44.89 -13.92 39.41
N GLY A 249 46.00 -14.30 38.77
CA GLY A 249 46.77 -15.50 39.10
C GLY A 249 46.26 -16.79 38.44
N ASN A 250 45.24 -16.69 37.58
CA ASN A 250 44.64 -17.82 36.87
C ASN A 250 45.43 -18.10 35.58
N LEU A 251 46.67 -18.57 35.74
CA LEU A 251 47.62 -18.72 34.63
C LEU A 251 47.19 -19.75 33.58
N LYS A 252 46.44 -20.79 33.95
CA LYS A 252 45.95 -21.81 33.01
C LYS A 252 44.90 -21.25 32.06
N GLU A 253 43.96 -20.48 32.60
CA GLU A 253 42.91 -19.78 31.86
C GLU A 253 43.54 -18.70 30.98
N ALA A 254 44.52 -17.95 31.51
CA ALA A 254 45.28 -16.98 30.73
C ALA A 254 45.98 -17.63 29.52
N LEU A 255 46.61 -18.80 29.72
CA LEU A 255 47.24 -19.57 28.66
C LEU A 255 46.22 -20.04 27.61
N SER A 256 45.04 -20.48 28.05
CA SER A 256 43.94 -20.89 27.16
C SER A 256 43.46 -19.73 26.28
N TYR A 257 43.16 -18.58 26.89
CA TYR A 257 42.67 -17.41 26.15
C TYR A 257 43.71 -16.82 25.19
N VAL A 258 44.99 -16.73 25.59
CA VAL A 258 46.02 -16.25 24.66
C VAL A 258 46.26 -17.23 23.51
N SER A 259 46.13 -18.55 23.75
CA SER A 259 46.17 -19.56 22.67
C SER A 259 45.03 -19.32 21.68
N LYS A 260 43.82 -19.04 22.18
CA LYS A 260 42.67 -18.73 21.33
C LYS A 260 42.88 -17.46 20.51
N SER A 261 43.45 -16.42 21.11
CA SER A 261 43.84 -15.19 20.41
C SER A 261 44.83 -15.47 19.27
N ILE A 262 45.83 -16.33 19.49
CA ILE A 262 46.81 -16.75 18.48
C ILE A 262 46.16 -17.53 17.33
N GLU A 263 45.23 -18.42 17.62
CA GLU A 263 44.47 -19.17 16.60
C GLU A 263 43.72 -18.23 15.66
N LEU A 264 43.06 -17.21 16.22
CA LEU A 264 42.28 -16.23 15.46
C LEU A 264 43.18 -15.27 14.68
N LYS A 265 44.22 -14.74 15.33
CA LYS A 265 45.20 -13.84 14.70
C LYS A 265 46.56 -13.91 15.38
N LYS A 266 47.52 -14.46 14.66
CA LYS A 266 48.93 -14.46 15.05
C LYS A 266 49.45 -13.03 15.16
N SER A 267 50.10 -12.72 16.27
CA SER A 267 50.71 -11.40 16.50
C SER A 267 51.89 -11.53 17.45
N ARG A 268 52.86 -10.61 17.34
CA ARG A 268 53.98 -10.50 18.30
C ARG A 268 53.48 -10.50 19.74
N LEU A 269 52.50 -9.65 20.06
CA LEU A 269 52.02 -9.47 21.42
C LEU A 269 51.41 -10.74 22.01
N ALA A 270 50.61 -11.48 21.23
CA ALA A 270 49.99 -12.71 21.70
C ALA A 270 51.03 -13.81 21.96
N TYR A 271 51.98 -14.01 21.05
CA TYR A 271 53.05 -14.99 21.25
C TYR A 271 54.00 -14.62 22.40
N PHE A 272 54.26 -13.32 22.61
CA PHE A 272 55.08 -12.85 23.73
C PHE A 272 54.41 -13.19 25.06
N ASN A 273 53.13 -12.83 25.23
CA ASN A 273 52.38 -13.19 26.43
C ASN A 273 52.25 -14.71 26.61
N PHE A 274 52.08 -15.47 25.54
CA PHE A 274 52.07 -16.93 25.58
C PHE A 274 53.39 -17.51 26.10
N ALA A 275 54.53 -16.94 25.70
CA ALA A 275 55.83 -17.31 26.23
C ALA A 275 55.95 -16.98 27.73
N CYS A 276 55.54 -15.78 28.16
CA CYS A 276 55.51 -15.40 29.57
C CYS A 276 54.68 -16.37 30.41
N TYR A 277 53.46 -16.69 29.96
CA TYR A 277 52.57 -17.58 30.72
C TYR A 277 53.10 -19.02 30.76
N LYS A 278 53.72 -19.51 29.69
CA LYS A 278 54.43 -20.79 29.70
C LYS A 278 55.59 -20.80 30.68
N ASN A 279 56.37 -19.73 30.75
CA ASN A 279 57.49 -19.63 31.69
C ASN A 279 56.99 -19.65 33.14
N LEU A 280 55.94 -18.89 33.45
CA LEU A 280 55.33 -18.85 34.79
C LEU A 280 54.69 -20.18 35.22
N LEU A 281 54.31 -21.03 34.26
CA LEU A 281 53.78 -22.38 34.49
C LEU A 281 54.85 -23.47 34.43
N ASP A 282 56.14 -23.12 34.43
CA ASP A 282 57.28 -24.03 34.38
C ASP A 282 57.26 -25.00 33.18
N PHE A 283 56.73 -24.55 32.04
CA PHE A 283 56.82 -25.34 30.80
C PHE A 283 58.29 -25.53 30.37
N PRO A 284 58.62 -26.59 29.60
CA PRO A 284 59.97 -26.79 29.09
C PRO A 284 60.49 -25.55 28.35
N LYS A 285 61.70 -25.09 28.69
CA LYS A 285 62.30 -23.86 28.13
C LYS A 285 62.29 -23.80 26.61
N VAL A 286 62.45 -24.95 25.95
CA VAL A 286 62.34 -25.08 24.48
C VAL A 286 61.02 -24.50 23.97
N GLN A 287 59.89 -24.81 24.61
CA GLN A 287 58.59 -24.29 24.21
C GLN A 287 58.42 -22.80 24.47
N VAL A 288 59.10 -22.27 25.50
CA VAL A 288 59.10 -20.83 25.80
C VAL A 288 59.89 -20.10 24.71
N TYR A 289 61.08 -20.58 24.37
CA TYR A 289 61.90 -19.99 23.30
C TYR A 289 61.23 -20.08 21.92
N ASP A 290 60.53 -21.15 21.61
CA ASP A 290 59.78 -21.27 20.35
C ASP A 290 58.65 -20.23 20.26
N ALA A 291 57.96 -19.95 21.38
CA ALA A 291 56.98 -18.89 21.45
C ALA A 291 57.62 -17.50 21.31
N LEU A 292 58.78 -17.24 21.93
CA LEU A 292 59.51 -15.99 21.77
C LEU A 292 60.01 -15.77 20.34
N ARG A 293 60.56 -16.80 19.67
CA ARG A 293 60.93 -16.72 18.25
C ARG A 293 59.72 -16.46 17.37
N SER A 294 58.58 -17.08 17.69
CA SER A 294 57.32 -16.78 17.00
C SER A 294 56.90 -15.32 17.20
N ALA A 295 57.03 -14.79 18.43
CA ALA A 295 56.75 -13.39 18.70
C ALA A 295 57.66 -12.46 17.88
N TRP A 296 58.96 -12.73 17.81
CA TRP A 296 59.90 -11.99 16.95
C TRP A 296 59.52 -12.06 15.47
N LYS A 297 59.17 -13.25 14.97
CA LYS A 297 58.75 -13.47 13.58
C LYS A 297 57.55 -12.61 13.19
N TYR A 298 56.62 -12.36 14.11
CA TYR A 298 55.43 -11.52 13.87
C TYR A 298 55.60 -10.08 14.36
N ALA A 299 56.84 -9.63 14.62
CA ALA A 299 57.17 -8.24 14.90
C ALA A 299 57.41 -7.49 13.58
N ASP A 300 56.32 -7.11 12.92
CA ASP A 300 56.33 -6.60 11.54
C ASP A 300 56.94 -5.20 11.40
N THR A 301 56.88 -4.40 12.47
CA THR A 301 57.37 -3.02 12.48
C THR A 301 58.63 -2.87 13.34
N GLU A 302 59.47 -1.89 13.03
CA GLU A 302 60.62 -1.55 13.88
C GLU A 302 60.20 -1.24 15.32
N MET A 303 59.06 -0.55 15.48
CA MET A 303 58.46 -0.29 16.79
C MET A 303 58.11 -1.58 17.54
N ASP A 304 57.55 -2.57 16.84
CA ASP A 304 57.24 -3.88 17.42
C ASP A 304 58.50 -4.66 17.82
N ARG A 305 59.54 -4.61 16.99
CA ARG A 305 60.85 -5.21 17.31
C ARG A 305 61.48 -4.57 18.54
N ASN A 306 61.48 -3.24 18.61
CA ASN A 306 61.99 -2.50 19.76
C ASN A 306 61.21 -2.82 21.04
N ARG A 307 59.87 -2.89 20.96
CA ARG A 307 59.02 -3.31 22.09
C ARG A 307 59.27 -4.75 22.51
N PHE A 308 59.49 -5.66 21.57
CA PHE A 308 59.86 -7.05 21.87
C PHE A 308 61.19 -7.12 22.62
N LEU A 309 62.24 -6.45 22.12
CA LEU A 309 63.55 -6.43 22.75
C LEU A 309 63.53 -5.79 24.14
N SER A 310 62.78 -4.69 24.32
CA SER A 310 62.53 -4.09 25.64
C SER A 310 61.88 -5.10 26.57
N GLY A 311 60.82 -5.76 26.11
CA GLY A 311 60.10 -6.79 26.88
C GLY A 311 61.00 -7.95 27.30
N LEU A 312 61.87 -8.46 26.44
CA LEU A 312 62.81 -9.53 26.82
C LEU A 312 63.74 -9.11 27.97
N LYS A 313 64.13 -7.83 28.03
CA LYS A 313 65.05 -7.30 29.03
C LYS A 313 64.33 -6.91 30.34
N GLU A 314 63.10 -6.41 30.24
CA GLU A 314 62.39 -5.75 31.34
C GLU A 314 61.24 -6.58 31.93
N ASP A 315 60.64 -7.50 31.19
CA ASP A 315 59.46 -8.24 31.67
C ASP A 315 59.83 -9.24 32.77
N GLU A 316 59.26 -9.04 33.95
CA GLU A 316 59.52 -9.85 35.15
C GLU A 316 59.05 -11.30 34.99
N ASP A 317 58.07 -11.57 34.12
CA ASP A 317 57.60 -12.93 33.86
C ASP A 317 58.68 -13.79 33.19
N LEU A 318 59.75 -13.18 32.64
CA LEU A 318 60.89 -13.84 32.01
C LEU A 318 62.18 -13.77 32.85
N ALA A 319 62.13 -13.23 34.08
CA ALA A 319 63.32 -13.00 34.90
C ALA A 319 64.19 -14.26 35.11
N SER A 320 63.55 -15.43 35.29
CA SER A 320 64.23 -16.73 35.47
C SER A 320 65.03 -17.20 34.25
N LEU A 321 64.81 -16.61 33.07
CA LEU A 321 65.49 -16.97 31.83
C LEU A 321 66.71 -16.09 31.54
N ARG A 322 66.81 -14.89 32.15
CA ARG A 322 67.81 -13.87 31.80
C ARG A 322 69.26 -14.35 31.94
N GLU A 323 69.53 -15.19 32.94
CA GLU A 323 70.87 -15.74 33.18
C GLU A 323 71.23 -16.91 32.25
N SER A 324 70.26 -17.45 31.51
CA SER A 324 70.53 -18.59 30.62
C SER A 324 71.23 -18.16 29.34
N GLU A 325 72.30 -18.88 28.97
CA GLU A 325 73.04 -18.65 27.73
C GLU A 325 72.16 -18.74 26.48
N GLN A 326 71.14 -19.60 26.51
CA GLN A 326 70.16 -19.73 25.42
C GLN A 326 69.31 -18.47 25.23
N PHE A 327 68.92 -17.80 26.33
CA PHE A 327 68.15 -16.56 26.25
C PHE A 327 69.03 -15.38 25.82
N LYS A 328 70.29 -15.32 26.30
CA LYS A 328 71.28 -14.34 25.82
C LYS A 328 71.54 -14.48 24.32
N ALA A 329 71.68 -15.73 23.84
CA ALA A 329 71.84 -16.02 22.42
C ALA A 329 70.62 -15.60 21.58
N LEU A 330 69.39 -15.83 22.08
CA LEU A 330 68.16 -15.37 21.42
C LEU A 330 68.11 -13.84 21.28
N ILE A 331 68.49 -13.10 22.32
CA ILE A 331 68.54 -11.62 22.26
C ILE A 331 69.54 -11.17 21.19
N ALA A 332 70.74 -11.76 21.18
CA ALA A 332 71.76 -11.43 20.18
C ALA A 332 71.32 -11.77 18.75
N GLU A 333 70.61 -12.88 18.55
CA GLU A 333 70.01 -13.27 17.26
C GLU A 333 69.01 -12.22 16.77
N CYS A 334 68.12 -11.75 17.66
CA CYS A 334 67.14 -10.72 17.34
C CYS A 334 67.79 -9.35 17.07
N GLU A 335 68.80 -8.94 17.84
CA GLU A 335 69.50 -7.66 17.62
C GLU A 335 70.30 -7.62 16.30
N ALA A 336 70.71 -8.78 15.79
CA ALA A 336 71.43 -8.89 14.51
C ALA A 336 70.52 -8.90 13.26
N SER A 337 69.18 -9.04 13.42
CA SER A 337 68.20 -9.27 12.34
C SER A 337 67.34 -8.05 12.01
#